data_AF-A0A2V6CEI0-F1
#
_entry.id   AF-A0A2V6CEI0-F1
#
_cell.length_a   1.000
_cell.length_b   1.000
_cell.length_c   1.000
_cell.angle_alpha   90.00
_cell.angle_beta   90.00
_cell.angle_gamma   90.00
#
_symmetry.space_group_name_H-M   'P 1'
#
loop_
_entity.id
_entity.type
_entity.pdbx_description
1 polymer ?
#
loop_
_entity_poly.entity_id
_entity_poly.type
_entity_poly.pdbx_seq_one_letter_code
_entity_poly.pdbx_strand_id
1 'polypeptide(L)' 'SQSDFKGSGYGYGWYVGKLRDAEHVWHYGSTCGFSTRIERFPGKKLSVIVLANRRDTPISPIVEKIIELFW' A
#
# COMPACT_ATOMS: atom_id res chain seq x y z
N SER A 1 14.78 6.51 6.45
CA SER A 1 15.34 7.43 5.44
C SER A 1 14.23 7.94 4.54
N GLN A 2 14.45 8.95 3.70
CA GLN A 2 13.49 9.29 2.65
C GLN A 2 13.37 8.12 1.66
N SER A 3 12.17 7.90 1.11
CA SER A 3 11.92 6.87 0.10
C SER A 3 11.88 7.46 -1.32
N ASP A 4 11.78 6.58 -2.31
CA ASP A 4 11.51 6.93 -3.72
C ASP A 4 10.07 7.41 -3.96
N PHE A 5 9.16 7.26 -2.98
CA PHE A 5 7.82 7.82 -3.03
C PHE A 5 7.76 9.18 -2.34
N LYS A 6 7.24 10.18 -3.06
CA LYS A 6 7.15 11.56 -2.57
C LYS A 6 6.29 11.63 -1.31
N GLY A 7 6.84 12.23 -0.25
CA GLY A 7 6.13 12.39 1.02
C GLY A 7 6.17 11.16 1.93
N SER A 8 6.90 10.11 1.55
CA SER A 8 7.14 8.95 2.43
C SER A 8 8.62 8.73 2.76
N GLY A 9 8.82 8.17 3.94
CA GLY A 9 10.08 7.53 4.33
C GLY A 9 10.06 6.04 4.02
N TYR A 10 11.20 5.40 4.22
CA TYR A 10 11.37 3.95 4.17
C TYR A 10 12.16 3.47 5.39
N GLY A 11 11.74 2.34 5.97
CA GLY A 11 12.41 1.72 7.10
C GLY A 11 11.91 0.30 7.34
N TYR A 12 12.83 -0.61 7.72
CA TYR A 12 12.51 -2.02 8.02
C TYR A 12 11.66 -2.74 6.96
N GLY A 13 11.83 -2.40 5.68
CA GLY A 13 11.07 -3.00 4.59
C GLY A 13 9.69 -2.40 4.35
N TRP A 14 9.42 -1.20 4.85
CA TRP A 14 8.11 -0.53 4.72
C TRP A 14 8.26 0.90 4.22
N TYR A 15 7.36 1.30 3.34
CA TYR A 15 7.05 2.71 3.13
C TYR A 15 6.24 3.22 4.31
N VAL A 16 6.59 4.41 4.79
CA VAL A 16 5.94 5.08 5.93
C VAL A 16 5.60 6.51 5.56
N GLY A 17 4.36 6.93 5.77
CA GLY A 17 3.90 8.26 5.40
C GLY A 17 2.51 8.56 5.95
N LYS A 18 1.78 9.42 5.24
CA LYS A 18 0.39 9.74 5.54
C LYS A 18 -0.46 9.69 4.28
N LEU A 19 -1.69 9.22 4.43
CA LEU A 19 -2.75 9.33 3.43
C LEU A 19 -3.98 9.94 4.11
N ARG A 20 -4.45 11.10 3.63
CA ARG A 20 -5.59 11.84 4.22
C ARG A 20 -5.45 11.98 5.74
N ASP A 21 -4.29 12.46 6.18
CA ASP A 21 -3.86 12.65 7.58
C ASP A 21 -3.73 11.38 8.44
N ALA A 22 -4.16 10.22 7.96
CA ALA A 22 -3.96 8.94 8.64
C ALA A 22 -2.54 8.41 8.43
N GLU A 23 -1.94 7.88 9.51
CA GLU A 23 -0.68 7.14 9.42
C GLU A 23 -0.82 5.98 8.44
N HIS A 24 0.14 5.89 7.53
CA HIS A 24 0.08 4.98 6.41
C HIS A 24 1.38 4.21 6.29
N VAL A 25 1.28 2.89 6.44
CA VAL A 25 2.42 1.95 6.35
C VAL A 25 2.10 0.94 5.26
N TRP A 26 2.96 0.83 4.27
CA TRP A 26 2.63 0.05 3.09
C TRP A 26 3.83 -0.52 2.36
N HIS A 27 3.56 -1.49 1.50
CA HIS A 27 4.54 -2.05 0.59
C HIS A 27 3.86 -2.63 -0.65
N TYR A 28 4.62 -2.75 -1.72
CA TYR A 28 4.17 -3.35 -2.96
C TYR A 28 5.20 -4.37 -3.44
N GLY A 29 4.71 -5.45 -4.03
CA GLY A 29 5.55 -6.48 -4.63
C GLY A 29 5.16 -6.72 -6.08
N SER A 30 6.15 -7.04 -6.90
CA SER A 30 5.95 -7.55 -8.25
C SER A 30 7.02 -8.61 -8.50
N THR A 31 6.59 -9.78 -8.94
CA THR A 31 7.48 -10.86 -9.38
C THR A 31 6.86 -11.61 -10.56
N CYS A 32 7.54 -12.64 -11.09
CA CYS A 32 7.14 -13.44 -12.24
C CYS A 32 5.66 -13.89 -12.19
N GLY A 33 4.78 -13.10 -12.82
CA GLY A 33 3.34 -13.38 -12.87
C GLY A 33 2.53 -12.91 -11.66
N PHE A 34 3.11 -12.24 -10.67
CA PHE A 34 2.39 -11.82 -9.46
C PHE A 34 2.58 -10.34 -9.15
N SER A 35 1.51 -9.72 -8.65
CA SER A 35 1.50 -8.36 -8.12
C SER A 35 0.83 -8.35 -6.76
N THR A 36 1.43 -7.66 -5.80
CA THR A 36 0.95 -7.63 -4.41
C THR A 36 0.97 -6.22 -3.87
N ARG A 37 0.03 -5.94 -2.97
CA ARG A 37 -0.06 -4.68 -2.25
C ARG A 37 -0.56 -4.92 -0.84
N ILE A 38 0.08 -4.28 0.13
CA ILE A 38 -0.37 -4.25 1.51
C ILE A 38 -0.40 -2.80 1.97
N GLU A 39 -1.53 -2.39 2.53
CA GLU A 39 -1.80 -1.05 3.02
C GLU A 39 -2.29 -1.15 4.46
N ARG A 40 -1.65 -0.42 5.38
CA ARG A 40 -2.00 -0.45 6.80
C ARG A 40 -2.23 0.96 7.31
N PHE A 41 -3.32 1.13 8.05
CA PHE A 41 -3.70 2.35 8.75
C PHE A 41 -3.88 2.04 10.24
N PRO A 42 -2.80 2.02 11.05
CA PRO A 42 -2.84 1.58 12.44
C PRO A 42 -3.87 2.34 13.27
N GLY A 43 -3.93 3.68 13.13
CA GLY A 43 -4.91 4.52 13.83
C GLY A 43 -6.37 4.19 13.50
N LYS A 44 -6.64 3.62 12.32
CA LYS A 44 -7.98 3.15 11.91
C LYS A 44 -8.22 1.67 12.19
N LYS A 45 -7.23 0.93 12.73
CA LYS A 45 -7.27 -0.53 12.85
C LYS A 45 -7.61 -1.24 11.53
N LEU A 46 -7.20 -0.66 10.41
CA LEU A 46 -7.50 -1.15 9.06
C LEU A 46 -6.23 -1.72 8.41
N SER A 47 -6.38 -2.87 7.74
CA SER A 47 -5.36 -3.44 6.88
C SER A 47 -6.02 -4.01 5.62
N VAL A 48 -5.52 -3.58 4.46
CA VAL A 48 -5.97 -4.03 3.15
C VAL A 48 -4.83 -4.78 2.49
N ILE A 49 -5.09 -6.02 2.07
CA ILE A 49 -4.11 -6.87 1.38
C ILE A 49 -4.76 -7.32 0.07
N VAL A 50 -4.08 -7.06 -1.04
CA VAL A 50 -4.50 -7.51 -2.36
C VAL A 50 -3.35 -8.30 -3.00
N LEU A 51 -3.68 -9.49 -3.50
CA LEU A 51 -2.76 -10.39 -4.18
C LEU A 51 -3.35 -10.75 -5.53
N ALA A 52 -2.56 -10.62 -6.59
CA ALA A 52 -2.96 -10.95 -7.94
C ALA A 52 -1.98 -11.94 -8.58
N ASN A 53 -2.51 -12.96 -9.24
CA ASN A 53 -1.78 -13.96 -10.02
C ASN A 53 -1.51 -13.52 -11.47
N ARG A 54 -1.47 -12.20 -11.70
CA ARG A 54 -1.10 -11.59 -12.98
C ARG A 54 -0.34 -10.30 -12.73
N ARG A 55 0.82 -10.15 -13.39
CA ARG A 55 1.76 -9.03 -13.20
C ARG A 55 1.15 -7.67 -13.56
N ASP A 56 0.40 -7.61 -14.64
CA ASP A 56 -0.23 -6.38 -15.18
C ASP A 56 -1.63 -6.12 -14.61
N THR A 57 -1.98 -6.74 -13.47
CA THR A 57 -3.18 -6.37 -12.73
C THR A 57 -3.07 -4.91 -12.29
N PRO A 58 -4.08 -4.05 -12.55
CA PRO A 58 -4.11 -2.67 -12.05
C PRO A 58 -4.41 -2.66 -10.54
N ILE A 59 -3.45 -3.11 -9.74
CA ILE A 59 -3.65 -3.37 -8.31
C ILE A 59 -3.86 -2.08 -7.51
N SER A 60 -3.17 -0.99 -7.86
CA SER A 60 -3.32 0.29 -7.15
C SER A 60 -4.75 0.85 -7.23
N PRO A 61 -5.39 0.95 -8.43
CA PRO A 61 -6.80 1.36 -8.49
C PRO A 61 -7.76 0.47 -7.70
N ILE A 62 -7.52 -0.84 -7.63
CA ILE A 62 -8.34 -1.77 -6.84
C ILE A 62 -8.20 -1.46 -5.34
N VAL A 63 -6.97 -1.32 -4.88
CA VAL A 63 -6.63 -1.01 -3.50
C VAL A 63 -7.19 0.34 -3.07
N GLU A 64 -7.04 1.37 -3.89
CA GLU A 64 -7.58 2.71 -3.65
C GLU A 64 -9.10 2.67 -3.46
N LYS A 65 -9.83 1.97 -4.33
CA LYS A 65 -11.29 1.80 -4.18
C LYS A 65 -11.68 1.05 -2.92
N ILE A 66 -10.93 0.00 -2.53
CA ILE A 66 -11.20 -0.72 -1.29
C ILE A 66 -10.99 0.21 -0.09
N ILE A 67 -9.88 0.96 -0.08
CA ILE A 67 -9.56 1.94 0.95
C ILE A 67 -10.66 2.98 1.09
N GLU A 68 -11.20 3.49 -0.02
CA GLU A 68 -12.29 4.49 -0.02
C GLU A 68 -13.55 4.01 0.71
N LEU A 69 -13.84 2.71 0.76
CA LEU A 69 -14.99 2.18 1.50
C LEU A 69 -14.86 2.31 3.03
N PHE A 70 -13.65 2.58 3.53
CA PHE A 70 -13.35 2.70 4.96
C PHE A 70 -12.88 4.12 5.34
N TRP A 71 -13.12 5.08 4.46
CA TRP A 71 -12.92 6.50 4.73
C TRP A 71 -14.19 7.19 5.15
#